data_AF-A0A511M8W7-F1
#
_entry.id   AF-A0A511M8W7-F1
#
_cell.length_a   1.000
_cell.length_b   1.000
_cell.length_c   1.000
_cell.angle_alpha   90.00
_cell.angle_beta   90.00
_cell.angle_gamma   90.00
#
_symmetry.space_group_name_H-M   'P 1'
#
loop_
_entity.id
_entity.type
_entity.pdbx_description
1 polymer ?
#
loop_
_entity_poly.entity_id
_entity_poly.type
_entity_poly.pdbx_seq_one_letter_code
_entity_poly.pdbx_strand_id
1 'polypeptide(L)'
;MSWKDQHARTEVVHTVLARAAVDPGDPHLFTGIPELERLFGGAEGLLLALRYRWNIHLDAKLDQAMAQGQSAIDAYLELAAEQPVLRAVLDAQYRRRHHAPEAMAR
;
A
#
# COMPACT_ATOMS: atom_id res chain seq x y z
N MET A 1 -3.64 -1.41 22.36
CA MET A 1 -2.77 -0.48 21.61
C MET A 1 -2.98 0.91 22.17
N SER A 2 -1.92 1.68 22.45
CA SER A 2 -2.05 3.03 23.03
C SER A 2 -2.34 4.09 21.96
N TRP A 3 -2.84 5.27 22.37
CA TRP A 3 -2.95 6.44 21.48
C TRP A 3 -1.61 6.79 20.82
N LYS A 4 -0.51 6.69 21.60
CA LYS A 4 0.85 6.92 21.13
C LYS A 4 1.25 5.93 20.02
N ASP A 5 0.89 4.65 20.17
CA ASP A 5 1.16 3.65 19.14
C ASP A 5 0.35 3.93 17.86
N GLN A 6 -0.90 4.35 17.99
CA GLN A 6 -1.72 4.70 16.82
C GLN A 6 -1.12 5.86 16.05
N HIS A 7 -0.70 6.92 16.73
CA HIS A 7 -0.04 8.06 16.08
C HIS A 7 1.26 7.64 15.39
N ALA A 8 2.12 6.86 16.06
CA ALA A 8 3.35 6.37 15.46
C ALA A 8 3.10 5.47 14.23
N ARG A 9 2.05 4.63 14.23
CA ARG A 9 1.67 3.85 13.05
C ARG A 9 1.29 4.74 11.87
N THR A 10 0.53 5.81 12.12
CA THR A 10 0.17 6.79 11.09
C THR A 10 1.40 7.48 10.51
N GLU A 11 2.35 7.90 11.35
CA GLU A 11 3.59 8.55 10.89
C GLU A 11 4.44 7.62 10.01
N VAL A 12 4.55 6.33 10.37
CA VAL A 12 5.24 5.32 9.54
C VAL A 12 4.58 5.19 8.16
N VAL A 13 3.25 5.10 8.12
CA VAL A 13 2.49 5.02 6.85
C VAL A 13 2.68 6.29 6.03
N HIS A 14 2.56 7.47 6.63
CA HIS A 14 2.74 8.75 5.96
C HIS A 14 4.16 8.89 5.40
N THR A 15 5.17 8.49 6.16
CA THR A 15 6.57 8.54 5.72
C THR A 15 6.79 7.69 4.48
N VAL A 16 6.29 6.45 4.46
CA VAL A 16 6.42 5.58 3.27
C VAL A 16 5.67 6.13 2.08
N LEU A 17 4.42 6.59 2.26
CA LEU A 17 3.65 7.16 1.15
C LEU A 17 4.28 8.44 0.63
N ALA A 18 4.84 9.29 1.49
CA ALA A 18 5.55 10.50 1.05
C ALA A 18 6.79 10.16 0.20
N ARG A 19 7.57 9.13 0.57
CA ARG A 19 8.69 8.65 -0.24
C ARG A 19 8.22 8.02 -1.56
N ALA A 20 7.17 7.21 -1.51
CA ALA A 20 6.60 6.54 -2.68
C ALA A 20 5.95 7.51 -3.67
N ALA A 21 5.55 8.70 -3.23
CA ALA A 21 5.09 9.77 -4.14
C ALA A 21 6.23 10.28 -5.04
N VAL A 22 7.49 10.14 -4.63
CA VAL A 22 8.67 10.45 -5.45
C VAL A 22 9.03 9.25 -6.32
N ASP A 23 9.25 8.08 -5.71
CA ASP A 23 9.50 6.83 -6.42
C ASP A 23 8.93 5.63 -5.64
N PRO A 24 7.80 5.04 -6.08
CA PRO A 24 7.22 3.87 -5.44
C PRO A 24 8.06 2.59 -5.67
N GLY A 25 8.97 2.64 -6.64
CA GLY A 25 9.91 1.60 -7.01
C GLY A 25 11.30 1.74 -6.40
N ASP A 26 11.51 2.65 -5.45
CA ASP A 26 12.81 2.86 -4.78
C ASP A 26 13.19 1.62 -3.93
N PRO A 27 14.35 0.96 -4.18
CA PRO A 27 14.80 -0.18 -3.35
C PRO A 27 14.93 0.16 -1.85
N HIS A 28 15.11 1.44 -1.50
CA HIS A 28 15.26 1.94 -0.14
C HIS A 28 13.98 2.52 0.46
N LEU A 29 12.82 2.32 -0.17
CA LEU A 29 11.54 2.88 0.25
C LEU A 29 11.24 2.69 1.74
N PHE A 30 11.58 1.52 2.30
CA PHE A 30 11.34 1.14 3.70
C PHE A 30 12.55 1.31 4.63
N THR A 31 13.70 1.77 4.11
CA THR A 31 14.95 1.83 4.88
C THR A 31 14.95 2.99 5.88
N GLY A 32 15.44 2.73 7.10
CA GLY A 32 15.67 3.77 8.10
C GLY A 32 14.39 4.44 8.63
N ILE A 33 13.26 3.73 8.62
CA ILE A 33 11.99 4.24 9.15
C ILE A 33 11.89 3.89 10.64
N PRO A 34 11.82 4.89 11.54
CA PRO A 34 11.65 4.65 12.97
C PRO A 34 10.39 3.85 13.25
N GLU A 35 10.44 2.98 14.27
CA GLU A 35 9.30 2.19 14.74
C GLU A 35 8.72 1.16 13.75
N LEU A 36 9.19 1.09 12.51
CA LEU A 36 8.70 0.16 11.49
C LEU A 36 8.77 -1.29 11.96
N GLU A 37 9.91 -1.69 12.51
CA GLU A 37 10.12 -3.05 13.02
C GLU A 37 9.18 -3.37 14.18
N ARG A 38 9.12 -2.50 15.19
CA ARG A 38 8.29 -2.71 16.38
C ARG A 38 6.79 -2.71 16.08
N LEU A 39 6.33 -1.81 15.21
CA LEU A 39 4.89 -1.59 14.98
C LEU A 39 4.33 -2.48 13.87
N PHE A 40 5.13 -2.84 12.88
CA PHE A 40 4.67 -3.59 11.72
C PHE A 40 5.40 -4.92 11.52
N GLY A 41 6.47 -5.22 12.26
CA GLY A 41 7.31 -6.39 11.96
C GLY A 41 8.08 -6.21 10.66
N GLY A 42 8.47 -4.97 10.35
CA GLY A 42 9.27 -4.63 9.18
C GLY A 42 8.45 -4.24 7.94
N ALA A 43 9.14 -4.17 6.80
CA ALA A 43 8.56 -3.72 5.52
C ALA A 43 7.39 -4.61 5.06
N GLU A 44 7.51 -5.91 5.24
CA GLU A 44 6.50 -6.90 4.83
C GLU A 44 5.18 -6.72 5.59
N GLY A 45 5.22 -6.51 6.90
CA GLY A 45 3.99 -6.28 7.66
C GLY A 45 3.36 -4.91 7.39
N LEU A 46 4.15 -3.89 7.04
CA LEU A 46 3.59 -2.62 6.56
C LEU A 46 2.92 -2.79 5.18
N LEU A 47 3.54 -3.53 4.27
CA LEU A 47 2.93 -3.86 2.98
C LEU A 47 1.63 -4.64 3.12
N LEU A 48 1.59 -5.59 4.06
CA LEU A 48 0.36 -6.31 4.39
C LEU A 48 -0.72 -5.37 4.92
N ALA A 49 -0.36 -4.43 5.80
CA ALA A 49 -1.30 -3.42 6.31
C ALA A 49 -1.83 -2.50 5.19
N LEU A 50 -0.99 -2.06 4.25
CA LEU A 50 -1.40 -1.25 3.10
C LEU A 50 -2.32 -2.04 2.16
N ARG A 51 -2.02 -3.32 1.89
CA ARG A 51 -2.89 -4.20 1.11
C ARG A 51 -4.24 -4.41 1.78
N TYR A 52 -4.26 -4.62 3.09
CA TYR A 52 -5.50 -4.77 3.85
C TYR A 52 -6.35 -3.51 3.78
N ARG A 53 -5.75 -2.32 3.96
CA ARG A 53 -6.43 -1.03 3.78
C ARG A 53 -7.01 -0.88 2.37
N TRP A 54 -6.24 -1.21 1.33
CA TRP A 54 -6.73 -1.17 -0.05
C TRP A 54 -7.96 -2.06 -0.24
N ASN A 55 -7.90 -3.30 0.23
CA ASN A 55 -9.00 -4.25 0.09
C ASN A 55 -10.27 -3.77 0.80
N ILE A 56 -10.17 -3.28 2.05
CA ILE A 56 -11.33 -2.72 2.76
C ILE A 56 -11.99 -1.61 1.94
N HIS A 57 -11.19 -0.67 1.41
CA HIS A 57 -11.75 0.45 0.66
C HIS A 57 -12.31 0.01 -0.69
N LEU A 58 -11.68 -0.98 -1.33
CA LEU A 58 -12.17 -1.55 -2.57
C LEU A 58 -13.50 -2.28 -2.38
N ASP A 59 -13.63 -3.11 -1.33
CA ASP A 59 -14.87 -3.79 -0.99
C ASP A 59 -15.99 -2.76 -0.78
N ALA A 60 -15.73 -1.69 -0.01
CA ALA A 60 -16.71 -0.60 0.18
C ALA A 60 -17.08 0.12 -1.13
N LYS A 61 -16.11 0.40 -2.02
CA LYS A 61 -16.37 1.01 -3.33
C LYS A 61 -17.19 0.08 -4.24
N LEU A 62 -16.93 -1.22 -4.20
CA LEU A 62 -17.68 -2.21 -4.98
C LEU A 62 -19.12 -2.33 -4.48
N ASP A 63 -19.34 -2.37 -3.17
CA ASP A 63 -20.69 -2.36 -2.58
C ASP A 63 -21.48 -1.12 -3.00
N GLN A 64 -20.84 0.05 -2.96
CA GLN A 64 -21.46 1.30 -3.42
C GLN A 64 -21.76 1.27 -4.92
N ALA A 65 -20.82 0.79 -5.74
CA ALA A 65 -21.00 0.71 -7.18
C ALA A 65 -22.16 -0.21 -7.57
N MET A 66 -22.31 -1.35 -6.89
CA MET A 66 -23.45 -2.23 -7.05
C MET A 66 -24.78 -1.52 -6.76
N ALA A 67 -24.85 -0.74 -5.68
CA ALA A 67 -26.04 0.03 -5.34
C ALA A 67 -26.36 1.16 -6.35
N GLN A 68 -25.34 1.69 -7.03
CA GLN A 68 -25.45 2.81 -7.96
C GLN A 68 -25.54 2.38 -9.44
N GLY A 69 -25.42 1.08 -9.73
CA GLY A 69 -25.35 0.56 -11.11
C GLY A 69 -24.05 0.92 -11.85
N GLN A 70 -23.00 1.28 -11.11
CA GLN A 70 -21.66 1.54 -11.64
C GLN A 70 -20.88 0.24 -11.82
N SER A 71 -20.00 0.20 -12.80
CA SER A 71 -19.18 -0.99 -13.05
C SER A 71 -18.09 -1.18 -11.98
N ALA A 72 -17.71 -2.43 -11.72
CA ALA A 72 -16.62 -2.75 -10.81
C ALA A 72 -15.27 -2.14 -11.26
N ILE A 73 -15.06 -2.00 -12.57
CA ILE A 73 -13.84 -1.39 -13.12
C ILE A 73 -13.82 0.11 -12.86
N ASP A 74 -14.94 0.82 -13.01
CA ASP A 74 -15.01 2.25 -12.71
C ASP A 74 -14.76 2.51 -11.21
N ALA A 75 -15.36 1.67 -10.34
CA ALA A 75 -15.16 1.77 -8.89
C ALA A 75 -13.69 1.54 -8.49
N TYR A 76 -13.02 0.58 -9.13
CA TYR A 76 -11.59 0.35 -8.95
C TYR A 76 -10.75 1.55 -9.41
N LEU A 77 -11.04 2.10 -10.61
CA LEU A 77 -10.32 3.24 -11.16
C LEU A 77 -10.50 4.51 -10.33
N GLU A 78 -11.71 4.73 -9.80
CA GLU A 78 -12.00 5.81 -8.88
C GLU A 78 -11.18 5.69 -7.59
N LEU A 79 -11.16 4.50 -6.97
CA LEU A 79 -10.32 4.27 -5.78
C LEU A 79 -8.83 4.46 -6.07
N ALA A 80 -8.36 4.02 -7.23
CA ALA A 80 -6.98 4.21 -7.66
C ALA A 80 -6.66 5.69 -7.85
N ALA A 81 -7.59 6.50 -8.36
CA ALA A 81 -7.45 7.94 -8.48
C ALA A 81 -7.51 8.67 -7.11
N GLU A 82 -8.28 8.16 -6.16
CA GLU A 82 -8.33 8.68 -4.78
C GLU A 82 -7.06 8.35 -3.97
N GLN A 83 -6.44 7.19 -4.22
CA GLN A 83 -5.28 6.71 -3.49
C GLN A 83 -4.13 6.27 -4.42
N PRO A 84 -3.64 7.16 -5.31
CA PRO A 84 -2.72 6.79 -6.39
C PRO A 84 -1.39 6.28 -5.87
N VAL A 85 -0.87 6.89 -4.81
CA VAL A 85 0.42 6.52 -4.20
C VAL A 85 0.34 5.15 -3.53
N LEU A 86 -0.77 4.85 -2.84
CA LEU A 86 -0.95 3.55 -2.21
C LEU A 86 -1.04 2.45 -3.26
N ARG A 87 -1.81 2.66 -4.33
CA ARG A 87 -1.90 1.75 -5.48
C ARG A 87 -0.52 1.52 -6.10
N ALA A 88 0.24 2.59 -6.35
CA ALA A 88 1.57 2.52 -6.93
C ALA A 88 2.57 1.72 -6.08
N VAL A 89 2.53 1.83 -4.74
CA VAL A 89 3.34 0.99 -3.85
C VAL A 89 3.01 -0.49 -4.03
N LEU A 90 1.71 -0.85 -4.04
CA LEU A 90 1.29 -2.24 -4.22
C LEU A 90 1.69 -2.79 -5.59
N ASP A 91 1.60 -1.98 -6.65
CA ASP A 91 2.01 -2.35 -8.00
C ASP A 91 3.52 -2.52 -8.15
N ALA A 92 4.31 -1.64 -7.53
CA ALA A 92 5.77 -1.75 -7.51
C ALA A 92 6.20 -3.05 -6.82
N GLN A 93 5.60 -3.40 -5.68
CA GLN A 93 5.92 -4.65 -4.99
C GLN A 93 5.41 -5.89 -5.71
N TYR A 94 4.25 -5.81 -6.36
CA TYR A 94 3.78 -6.88 -7.25
C TYR A 94 4.81 -7.14 -8.35
N ARG A 95 5.24 -6.10 -9.08
CA ARG A 95 6.27 -6.21 -10.12
C ARG A 95 7.57 -6.82 -9.58
N ARG A 96 8.09 -6.32 -8.45
CA ARG A 96 9.32 -6.87 -7.86
C ARG A 96 9.24 -8.36 -7.55
N ARG A 97 8.13 -8.81 -6.94
CA ARG A 97 7.94 -10.24 -6.61
C ARG A 97 7.85 -11.13 -7.85
N HIS A 98 7.24 -10.62 -8.92
CA HIS A 98 7.01 -11.39 -10.14
C HIS A 98 8.18 -11.31 -11.14
N HIS A 99 9.07 -10.31 -11.03
CA HIS A 99 10.30 -10.20 -11.84
C HIS A 99 11.56 -10.75 -11.16
N ALA A 100 11.57 -10.95 -9.84
CA ALA A 100 12.68 -11.61 -9.13
C ALA A 100 13.07 -13.02 -9.66
N PRO A 101 12.14 -13.85 -10.18
CA PRO A 101 12.50 -15.18 -10.69
C PRO A 101 13.38 -15.17 -11.95
N GLU A 102 13.26 -14.14 -12.81
CA GLU A 102 14.00 -14.09 -14.09
C GLU A 102 15.46 -13.63 -13.93
N ALA A 103 15.76 -12.87 -12.87
CA ALA A 103 17.10 -12.37 -12.59
C ALA A 103 18.02 -13.42 -11.93
N MET A 104 17.46 -14.44 -11.26
CA MET A 104 18.22 -15.51 -10.62
C MET A 104 18.49 -16.72 -11.54
N ALA A 105 17.99 -16.69 -12.79
CA ALA A 105 18.14 -17.74 -13.79
C ALA A 105 19.21 -17.44 -14.86
N ARG A 106 20.04 -16.41 -14.67
CA ARG A 106 21.19 -16.06 -15.52
C ARG A 106 22.48 -16.13 -14.72
#